data_AF-A0A2V8I504-F1
#
_entry.id   AF-A0A2V8I504-F1
#
_cell.length_a   1.000
_cell.length_b   1.000
_cell.length_c   1.000
_cell.angle_alpha   90.00
_cell.angle_beta   90.00
_cell.angle_gamma   90.00
#
_symmetry.space_group_name_H-M   'P 1'
#
loop_
_entity.id
_entity.type
_entity.pdbx_description
1 polymer ?
#
loop_
_entity_poly.entity_id
_entity_poly.type
_entity_poly.pdbx_seq_one_letter_code
_entity_poly.pdbx_strand_id
1 'polypeptide(L)'
;MKNLCAAAAVLLLLVTTSCTSKTDPALTYPVAKKVEVVDEYFGIKVPDPYRWMEDLDSKDNADWVAAENKVTFDYLGRLAMRDRFKRRITELWDFPKVSVPAREGGRYFYRKNSGLQRQSVLYVQANLQAEPSVVLDPNTLSPDGSLSLSDWKASRDGKLVVYGVSEGGADWETLTRRPRRTWVSEGYPFPPFTARLERRGGYRIHRYVA
;
A
#
# COMPACT_ATOMS: atom_id res chain seq x y z
N MET A 1 4.79 -68.85 -23.84
CA MET A 1 5.04 -67.49 -24.36
C MET A 1 3.79 -66.80 -24.95
N LYS A 2 2.56 -67.14 -24.55
CA LYS A 2 1.34 -66.50 -25.07
C LYS A 2 0.64 -65.54 -24.07
N ASN A 3 1.10 -65.52 -22.82
CA ASN A 3 0.41 -64.80 -21.74
C ASN A 3 1.20 -63.57 -21.24
N LEU A 4 2.38 -63.30 -21.81
CA LEU A 4 3.20 -62.14 -21.44
C LEU A 4 2.82 -60.86 -22.23
N CYS A 5 2.22 -60.99 -23.41
CA CYS A 5 1.81 -59.83 -24.22
C CYS A 5 0.50 -59.19 -23.73
N ALA A 6 -0.36 -59.92 -23.01
CA ALA A 6 -1.64 -59.40 -22.54
C ALA A 6 -1.52 -58.45 -21.34
N ALA A 7 -0.51 -58.66 -20.47
CA ALA A 7 -0.32 -57.82 -19.28
C ALA A 7 0.29 -56.44 -19.59
N ALA A 8 1.09 -56.33 -20.66
CA ALA A 8 1.69 -55.06 -21.08
C ALA A 8 0.68 -54.12 -21.77
N ALA A 9 -0.40 -54.66 -22.36
CA ALA A 9 -1.43 -53.87 -23.03
C ALA A 9 -2.40 -53.18 -22.04
N VAL A 10 -2.59 -53.73 -20.84
CA VAL A 10 -3.47 -53.15 -19.81
C VAL A 10 -2.76 -52.01 -19.05
N LEU A 11 -1.43 -52.07 -18.91
CA LEU A 11 -0.66 -51.03 -18.22
C LEU A 11 -0.45 -49.76 -19.07
N LEU A 12 -0.60 -49.86 -20.40
CA LEU A 12 -0.50 -48.71 -21.32
C LEU A 12 -1.82 -47.93 -21.46
N LEU A 13 -2.96 -48.49 -21.00
CA LEU A 13 -4.27 -47.84 -21.04
C LEU A 13 -4.58 -46.98 -19.80
N LEU A 14 -3.72 -46.98 -18.78
CA LEU A 14 -3.93 -46.26 -17.51
C LEU A 14 -3.18 -44.91 -17.41
N VAL A 15 -2.43 -44.51 -18.45
CA VAL A 15 -1.60 -43.28 -18.43
C VAL A 15 -2.18 -42.14 -19.28
N THR A 16 -3.32 -42.34 -19.97
CA THR A 16 -3.93 -41.29 -20.80
C THR A 16 -4.99 -40.45 -20.10
N THR A 17 -5.18 -40.60 -18.78
CA THR A 17 -6.15 -39.81 -18.02
C THR A 17 -5.62 -38.39 -17.76
N SER A 18 -5.99 -37.51 -18.69
CA SER A 18 -6.34 -36.11 -18.45
C SER A 18 -5.19 -35.12 -18.25
N CYS A 19 -4.53 -34.76 -19.34
CA CYS A 19 -4.21 -33.35 -19.56
C CYS A 19 -5.39 -32.70 -20.33
N THR A 20 -6.54 -32.58 -19.67
CA THR A 20 -7.61 -31.71 -20.17
C THR A 20 -7.14 -30.29 -19.88
N SER A 21 -6.63 -29.60 -20.89
CA SER A 21 -6.48 -28.15 -20.85
C SER A 21 -7.85 -27.57 -20.52
N LYS A 22 -8.09 -27.18 -19.27
CA LYS A 22 -9.27 -26.41 -18.91
C LYS A 22 -9.16 -25.10 -19.66
N THR A 23 -9.86 -24.98 -20.78
CA THR A 23 -10.09 -23.70 -21.43
C THR A 23 -10.84 -22.86 -20.41
N ASP A 24 -10.21 -21.77 -19.96
CA ASP A 24 -10.86 -20.87 -19.04
C ASP A 24 -12.13 -20.30 -19.70
N PRO A 25 -13.25 -20.23 -18.96
CA PRO A 25 -14.47 -19.64 -19.50
C PRO A 25 -14.18 -18.20 -19.94
N ALA A 26 -14.73 -17.82 -21.09
CA ALA A 26 -14.61 -16.46 -21.62
C ALA A 26 -15.10 -15.45 -20.57
N LEU A 27 -14.32 -14.39 -20.36
CA LEU A 27 -14.67 -13.32 -19.44
C LEU A 27 -15.73 -12.40 -20.07
N THR A 28 -16.77 -12.08 -19.30
CA THR A 28 -17.74 -11.05 -19.66
C THR A 28 -17.32 -9.74 -19.00
N TYR A 29 -16.98 -8.75 -19.81
CA TYR A 29 -16.56 -7.42 -19.33
C TYR A 29 -17.76 -6.49 -19.14
N PRO A 30 -17.70 -5.53 -18.19
CA PRO A 30 -18.66 -4.45 -18.08
C PRO A 30 -18.72 -3.63 -19.37
N VAL A 31 -19.92 -3.26 -19.80
CA VAL A 31 -20.08 -2.39 -20.97
C VAL A 31 -19.75 -0.96 -20.56
N ALA A 32 -18.65 -0.41 -21.06
CA ALA A 32 -18.32 1.01 -20.91
C ALA A 32 -19.18 1.86 -21.85
N LYS A 33 -19.95 2.82 -21.30
CA LYS A 33 -20.69 3.78 -22.12
C LYS A 33 -19.72 4.60 -22.98
N LYS A 34 -20.19 5.01 -24.15
CA LYS A 34 -19.46 5.93 -25.05
C LYS A 34 -20.22 7.24 -25.14
N VAL A 35 -19.49 8.35 -25.13
CA VAL A 35 -20.03 9.70 -25.36
C VAL A 35 -19.43 10.29 -26.63
N GLU A 36 -20.11 11.27 -27.23
CA GLU A 36 -19.62 11.94 -28.44
C GLU A 36 -18.81 13.19 -28.09
N VAL A 37 -17.61 12.98 -27.54
CA VAL A 37 -16.63 14.05 -27.32
C VAL A 37 -15.55 13.96 -28.40
N VAL A 38 -15.27 15.08 -29.06
CA VAL A 38 -14.23 15.20 -30.09
C VAL A 38 -13.49 16.51 -29.88
N ASP A 39 -12.19 16.41 -29.65
CA ASP A 39 -11.30 17.56 -29.60
C ASP A 39 -10.68 17.81 -30.99
N GLU A 40 -10.26 19.04 -31.26
CA GLU A 40 -9.55 19.38 -32.49
C GLU A 40 -8.17 19.94 -32.15
N TYR A 41 -7.12 19.26 -32.61
CA TYR A 41 -5.73 19.65 -32.41
C TYR A 41 -5.09 19.92 -33.76
N PHE A 42 -4.69 21.18 -34.01
CA PHE A 42 -4.04 21.59 -35.26
C PHE A 42 -4.82 21.21 -36.53
N GLY A 43 -6.16 21.30 -36.48
CA GLY A 43 -7.05 20.90 -37.58
C GLY A 43 -7.39 19.41 -37.64
N ILE A 44 -6.87 18.59 -36.73
CA ILE A 44 -7.12 17.15 -36.68
C ILE A 44 -8.15 16.84 -35.58
N LYS A 45 -9.27 16.22 -35.96
CA LYS A 45 -10.31 15.77 -35.03
C LYS A 45 -9.92 14.48 -34.33
N VAL A 46 -9.96 14.46 -33.00
CA VAL A 46 -9.60 13.33 -32.14
C VAL A 46 -10.78 12.99 -31.23
N PRO A 47 -11.50 11.88 -31.48
CA PRO A 47 -12.61 11.45 -30.63
C PRO A 47 -12.10 10.88 -29.30
N ASP A 48 -12.72 11.29 -28.19
CA ASP A 48 -12.49 10.73 -26.86
C ASP A 48 -13.81 10.20 -26.26
N PRO A 49 -14.24 8.99 -26.66
CA PRO A 49 -15.53 8.45 -26.26
C PRO A 49 -15.63 8.10 -24.77
N TYR A 50 -14.52 8.14 -24.02
CA TYR A 50 -14.46 7.76 -22.61
C TYR A 50 -14.10 8.93 -21.70
N ARG A 51 -14.10 10.18 -22.21
CA ARG A 51 -13.89 11.42 -21.44
C ARG A 51 -14.66 11.48 -20.13
N TRP A 52 -15.84 10.89 -20.07
CA TRP A 52 -16.67 10.82 -18.86
C TRP A 52 -15.98 10.11 -17.66
N MET A 53 -15.01 9.22 -17.91
CA MET A 53 -14.24 8.53 -16.87
C MET A 53 -13.21 9.45 -16.19
N GLU A 54 -12.93 10.63 -16.75
CA GLU A 54 -12.05 11.63 -16.12
C GLU A 54 -12.71 12.31 -14.92
N ASP A 55 -14.05 12.27 -14.83
CA ASP A 55 -14.77 12.69 -13.63
C ASP A 55 -14.74 11.57 -12.57
N LEU A 56 -13.73 11.67 -11.70
CA LEU A 56 -13.46 10.70 -10.64
C LEU A 56 -14.54 10.68 -9.54
N ASP A 57 -15.31 11.76 -9.39
CA ASP A 57 -16.36 11.87 -8.38
C ASP A 57 -17.74 11.46 -8.91
N SER A 58 -17.86 11.18 -10.22
CA SER A 58 -19.12 10.79 -10.83
C SER A 58 -19.56 9.39 -10.39
N LYS A 59 -20.88 9.25 -10.15
CA LYS A 59 -21.49 7.95 -9.85
C LYS A 59 -21.24 6.93 -10.97
N ASP A 60 -21.33 7.36 -12.23
CA ASP A 60 -21.13 6.48 -13.37
C ASP A 60 -19.73 5.87 -13.39
N ASN A 61 -18.71 6.66 -13.04
CA ASN A 61 -17.32 6.18 -12.98
C ASN A 61 -17.12 5.24 -11.80
N ALA A 62 -17.65 5.59 -10.62
CA ALA A 62 -17.62 4.73 -9.45
C ALA A 62 -18.29 3.36 -9.72
N ASP A 63 -19.47 3.35 -10.37
CA ASP A 63 -20.19 2.14 -10.73
C ASP A 63 -19.40 1.28 -11.73
N TRP A 64 -18.78 1.91 -12.74
CA TRP A 64 -17.96 1.21 -13.73
C TRP A 64 -16.70 0.59 -13.10
N VAL A 65 -15.97 1.35 -12.28
CA VAL A 65 -14.81 0.84 -11.52
C VAL A 65 -15.21 -0.33 -10.61
N ALA A 66 -16.37 -0.25 -9.95
CA ALA A 66 -16.88 -1.36 -9.14
C ALA A 66 -17.17 -2.62 -9.97
N ALA A 67 -17.75 -2.46 -11.17
CA ALA A 67 -18.01 -3.56 -12.09
C ALA A 67 -16.72 -4.21 -12.62
N GLU A 68 -15.72 -3.41 -12.98
CA GLU A 68 -14.40 -3.91 -13.41
C GLU A 68 -13.66 -4.63 -12.28
N ASN A 69 -13.70 -4.06 -11.07
CA ASN A 69 -13.17 -4.70 -9.87
C ASN A 69 -13.83 -6.06 -9.62
N LYS A 70 -15.15 -6.17 -9.82
CA LYS A 70 -15.86 -7.44 -9.66
C LYS A 70 -15.33 -8.51 -10.61
N VAL A 71 -15.21 -8.21 -11.91
CA VAL A 71 -14.65 -9.16 -12.90
C VAL A 71 -13.24 -9.57 -12.51
N THR A 72 -12.42 -8.59 -12.10
CA THR A 72 -11.02 -8.83 -11.71
C THR A 72 -10.92 -9.70 -10.46
N PHE A 73 -11.62 -9.38 -9.38
CA PHE A 73 -11.52 -10.13 -8.14
C PHE A 73 -12.18 -11.51 -8.21
N ASP A 74 -13.25 -11.68 -9.00
CA ASP A 74 -13.82 -12.99 -9.31
C ASP A 74 -12.80 -13.87 -10.05
N TYR A 75 -12.14 -13.31 -11.06
CA TYR A 75 -11.10 -14.00 -11.82
C TYR A 75 -9.86 -14.33 -10.98
N LEU A 76 -9.44 -13.42 -10.10
CA LEU A 76 -8.30 -13.67 -9.22
C LEU A 76 -8.65 -14.68 -8.12
N GLY A 77 -9.90 -14.67 -7.64
CA GLY A 77 -10.40 -15.56 -6.58
C GLY A 77 -10.43 -17.04 -7.00
N ARG A 78 -10.65 -17.34 -8.28
CA ARG A 78 -10.61 -18.72 -8.82
C ARG A 78 -9.20 -19.30 -8.97
N LEU A 79 -8.14 -18.49 -8.85
CA LEU A 79 -6.77 -18.98 -9.02
C LEU A 79 -6.34 -19.81 -7.82
N ALA A 80 -6.24 -21.14 -8.01
CA ALA A 80 -5.92 -22.11 -6.95
C ALA A 80 -4.63 -21.80 -6.16
N MET A 81 -3.66 -21.12 -6.79
CA MET A 81 -2.38 -20.79 -6.17
C MET A 81 -2.35 -19.45 -5.42
N ARG A 82 -3.40 -18.61 -5.52
CA ARG A 82 -3.42 -17.24 -4.97
C ARG A 82 -3.12 -17.22 -3.48
N ASP A 83 -3.80 -18.04 -2.70
CA ASP A 83 -3.61 -18.06 -1.25
C ASP A 83 -2.26 -18.64 -0.84
N ARG A 84 -1.73 -19.60 -1.61
CA ARG A 84 -0.39 -20.15 -1.37
C ARG A 84 0.69 -19.08 -1.61
N PHE A 85 0.57 -18.31 -2.69
CA PHE A 85 1.49 -17.18 -2.94
C PHE A 85 1.35 -16.10 -1.89
N LYS A 86 0.12 -15.72 -1.52
CA LYS A 86 -0.12 -14.74 -0.46
C LYS A 86 0.57 -15.14 0.84
N ARG A 87 0.35 -16.38 1.31
CA ARG A 87 1.02 -16.91 2.52
C ARG A 87 2.54 -16.89 2.37
N ARG A 88 3.06 -17.40 1.25
CA ARG A 88 4.52 -17.47 1.05
C ARG A 88 5.17 -16.09 1.02
N ILE A 89 4.54 -15.11 0.39
CA ILE A 89 5.03 -13.72 0.37
C ILE A 89 4.96 -13.15 1.79
N THR A 90 3.86 -13.36 2.52
CA THR A 90 3.73 -12.90 3.91
C THR A 90 4.83 -13.49 4.81
N GLU A 91 5.09 -14.79 4.75
CA GLU A 91 6.17 -15.45 5.49
C GLU A 91 7.54 -14.84 5.17
N LEU A 92 7.83 -14.60 3.89
CA LEU A 92 9.10 -14.01 3.46
C LEU A 92 9.21 -12.52 3.83
N TRP A 93 8.08 -11.84 4.00
CA TRP A 93 8.04 -10.43 4.40
C TRP A 93 8.08 -10.25 5.91
N ASP A 94 7.72 -11.26 6.71
CA ASP A 94 7.62 -11.17 8.17
C ASP A 94 8.98 -11.33 8.86
N PHE A 95 9.82 -10.30 8.74
CA PHE A 95 11.08 -10.19 9.45
C PHE A 95 11.34 -8.76 9.91
N PRO A 96 12.09 -8.55 11.01
CA PRO A 96 12.42 -7.22 11.49
C PRO A 96 13.22 -6.40 10.47
N LYS A 97 12.81 -5.16 10.24
CA LYS A 97 13.45 -4.22 9.30
C LYS A 97 13.89 -2.98 10.07
N VAL A 98 15.11 -2.51 9.82
CA VAL A 98 15.66 -1.30 10.44
C VAL A 98 16.32 -0.45 9.35
N SER A 99 16.01 0.84 9.30
CA SER A 99 16.66 1.77 8.38
C SER A 99 18.04 2.18 8.88
N VAL A 100 18.88 2.69 7.98
CA VAL A 100 20.13 3.34 8.37
C VAL A 100 19.82 4.48 9.35
N PRO A 101 20.46 4.53 10.54
CA PRO A 101 20.24 5.61 11.49
C PRO A 101 20.81 6.95 11.00
N ALA A 102 20.02 8.02 11.13
CA ALA A 102 20.49 9.39 10.97
C ALA A 102 20.96 9.93 12.33
N ARG A 103 22.16 10.52 12.37
CA ARG A 103 22.71 11.11 13.59
C ARG A 103 22.48 12.62 13.60
N GLU A 104 21.66 13.10 14.54
CA GLU A 104 21.32 14.52 14.69
C GLU A 104 21.23 14.91 16.17
N GLY A 105 21.77 16.08 16.55
CA GLY A 105 21.72 16.56 17.94
C GLY A 105 22.27 15.59 18.98
N GLY A 106 23.25 14.76 18.61
CA GLY A 106 23.82 13.72 19.46
C GLY A 106 22.95 12.47 19.65
N ARG A 107 21.88 12.29 18.87
CA ARG A 107 20.96 11.14 18.92
C ARG A 107 20.93 10.39 17.60
N TYR A 108 20.43 9.16 17.63
CA TYR A 108 20.23 8.32 16.46
C TYR A 108 18.74 8.18 16.18
N PHE A 109 18.29 8.60 15.00
CA PHE A 109 16.92 8.48 14.53
C PHE A 109 16.84 7.43 13.44
N TYR A 110 15.87 6.53 13.51
CA TYR A 110 15.73 5.44 12.54
C TYR A 110 14.31 4.92 12.50
N ARG A 111 13.95 4.28 11.38
CA ARG A 111 12.68 3.57 11.22
C ARG A 111 12.88 2.09 11.52
N LYS A 112 11.92 1.48 12.21
CA LYS A 112 11.88 0.04 12.48
C LYS A 112 10.49 -0.52 12.18
N ASN A 113 10.45 -1.73 11.64
CA ASN A 113 9.22 -2.50 11.41
C ASN A 113 9.42 -3.89 12.00
N SER A 114 8.49 -4.38 12.80
CA SER A 114 8.57 -5.72 13.41
C SER A 114 8.44 -6.85 12.38
N GLY A 115 7.87 -6.58 11.21
CA GLY A 115 7.65 -7.56 10.15
C GLY A 115 6.53 -7.12 9.24
N LEU A 116 5.31 -7.17 9.77
CA LEU A 116 4.06 -6.96 9.05
C LEU A 116 3.31 -5.67 9.44
N GLN A 117 3.95 -4.74 10.16
CA GLN A 117 3.33 -3.44 10.41
C GLN A 117 3.08 -2.74 9.07
N ARG A 118 1.90 -2.12 8.92
CA ARG A 118 1.53 -1.40 7.68
C ARG A 118 2.58 -0.35 7.34
N GLN A 119 3.06 0.36 8.36
CA GLN A 119 4.09 1.38 8.24
C GLN A 119 5.20 1.19 9.28
N SER A 120 6.43 1.52 8.90
CA SER A 120 7.55 1.51 9.84
C SER A 120 7.43 2.65 10.84
N VAL A 121 7.71 2.36 12.10
CA VAL A 121 7.64 3.29 13.22
C VAL A 121 8.96 4.08 13.31
N LEU A 122 8.89 5.38 13.60
CA LEU A 122 10.06 6.25 13.76
C LEU A 122 10.51 6.26 15.23
N TYR A 123 11.75 5.87 15.47
CA TYR A 123 12.40 5.78 16.77
C TYR A 123 13.55 6.76 16.92
N VAL A 124 13.94 6.99 18.17
CA VAL A 124 15.15 7.73 18.54
C VAL A 124 15.85 7.06 19.72
N GLN A 125 17.18 7.04 19.70
CA GLN A 125 18.03 6.58 20.80
C GLN A 125 19.08 7.63 21.15
N ALA A 126 19.42 7.73 22.44
CA ALA A 126 20.47 8.63 22.91
C ALA A 126 21.87 8.16 22.51
N ASN A 127 22.08 6.84 22.45
CA ASN A 127 23.27 6.17 21.95
C ASN A 127 22.87 4.75 21.48
N LEU A 128 23.79 4.00 20.88
CA LEU A 128 23.49 2.69 20.28
C LEU A 128 23.09 1.60 21.30
N GLN A 129 23.30 1.84 22.59
CA GLN A 129 22.96 0.93 23.69
C GLN A 129 21.75 1.41 24.51
N ALA A 130 21.25 2.62 24.25
CA ALA A 130 20.15 3.19 25.00
C ALA A 130 18.81 2.59 24.58
N GLU A 131 17.88 2.46 25.51
CA GLU A 131 16.50 2.08 25.19
C GLU A 131 15.87 3.06 24.19
N PRO A 132 15.22 2.56 23.12
CA PRO A 132 14.63 3.41 22.10
C PRO A 132 13.34 4.07 22.60
N SER A 133 13.15 5.33 22.22
CA SER A 133 11.88 6.03 22.35
C SER A 133 11.20 6.13 20.99
N VAL A 134 9.88 6.00 20.97
CA VAL A 134 9.09 6.22 19.77
C VAL A 134 8.84 7.70 19.57
N VAL A 135 9.30 8.20 18.43
CA VAL A 135 9.02 9.56 17.98
C VAL A 135 7.61 9.62 17.40
N LEU A 136 7.28 8.72 16.48
CA LEU A 136 6.00 8.67 15.77
C LEU A 136 5.69 7.23 15.33
N ASP A 137 4.50 6.75 15.65
CA ASP A 137 3.92 5.55 15.05
C ASP A 137 2.86 5.95 14.00
N PRO A 138 3.12 5.77 12.69
CA PRO A 138 2.14 6.11 11.67
C PRO A 138 0.91 5.21 11.70
N ASN A 139 1.02 3.98 12.24
CA ASN A 139 -0.08 3.04 12.32
C ASN A 139 -1.18 3.50 13.30
N THR A 140 -0.90 4.50 14.14
CA THR A 140 -1.88 5.11 15.06
C THR A 140 -2.53 6.38 14.50
N LEU A 141 -2.15 6.83 13.29
CA LEU A 141 -2.70 8.06 12.70
C LEU A 141 -4.07 7.85 12.05
N SER A 142 -4.32 6.66 11.50
CA SER A 142 -5.60 6.32 10.86
C SER A 142 -5.98 4.86 11.17
N PRO A 143 -7.21 4.58 11.67
CA PRO A 143 -7.64 3.21 11.94
C PRO A 143 -7.65 2.31 10.69
N ASP A 144 -8.02 2.87 9.55
CA ASP A 144 -8.09 2.19 8.25
C ASP A 144 -6.74 2.10 7.54
N GLY A 145 -5.72 2.84 7.98
CA GLY A 145 -4.39 2.88 7.37
C GLY A 145 -4.31 3.77 6.12
N SER A 146 -5.30 4.65 5.90
CA SER A 146 -5.35 5.59 4.78
C SER A 146 -4.28 6.69 4.86
N LEU A 147 -3.75 6.97 6.05
CA LEU A 147 -2.68 7.95 6.23
C LEU A 147 -1.31 7.28 6.22
N SER A 148 -0.42 7.80 5.39
CA SER A 148 0.96 7.36 5.30
C SER A 148 1.98 8.42 5.68
N LEU A 149 2.98 8.03 6.46
CA LEU A 149 4.18 8.85 6.72
C LEU A 149 5.05 8.92 5.47
N SER A 150 5.38 10.14 5.03
CA SER A 150 6.32 10.40 3.95
C SER A 150 7.75 10.60 4.46
N ASP A 151 8.40 11.71 4.12
CA ASP A 151 9.73 12.07 4.62
C ASP A 151 9.66 12.64 6.05
N TRP A 152 10.77 12.52 6.76
CA TRP A 152 10.95 13.11 8.08
C TRP A 152 12.35 13.70 8.20
N LYS A 153 12.46 14.77 9.01
CA LYS A 153 13.74 15.41 9.34
C LYS A 153 13.76 15.78 10.81
N ALA A 154 14.81 15.35 11.50
CA ALA A 154 15.14 15.86 12.83
C ALA A 154 15.79 17.25 12.72
N SER A 155 15.56 18.12 13.70
CA SER A 155 16.31 19.36 13.82
C SER A 155 17.77 19.09 14.17
N ARG A 156 18.68 20.01 13.81
CA ARG A 156 20.12 19.89 14.10
C ARG A 156 20.44 19.71 15.58
N ASP A 157 19.61 20.26 16.47
CA ASP A 157 19.74 20.11 17.92
C ASP A 157 19.05 18.84 18.46
N GLY A 158 18.40 18.06 17.60
CA GLY A 158 17.73 16.80 17.91
C GLY A 158 16.54 16.94 18.85
N LYS A 159 15.90 18.12 18.93
CA LYS A 159 14.75 18.39 19.82
C LYS A 159 13.40 18.42 19.12
N LEU A 160 13.38 18.53 17.79
CA LEU A 160 12.18 18.55 16.98
C LEU A 160 12.31 17.54 15.84
N VAL A 161 11.18 17.00 15.40
CA VAL A 161 11.07 16.28 14.13
C VAL A 161 9.96 16.92 13.31
N VAL A 162 10.21 17.17 12.03
CA VAL A 162 9.16 17.47 11.04
C VAL A 162 8.92 16.22 10.22
N TYR A 163 7.67 15.93 9.92
CA TYR A 163 7.28 14.81 9.08
C TYR A 163 6.10 15.17 8.19
N GLY A 164 6.02 14.58 7.01
CA GLY A 164 4.87 14.69 6.12
C GLY A 164 3.89 13.54 6.30
N VAL A 165 2.61 13.83 6.09
CA VAL A 165 1.53 12.84 6.05
C VAL A 165 0.76 13.03 4.74
N SER A 166 0.60 11.95 4.00
CA SER A 166 -0.24 11.88 2.80
C SER A 166 -1.48 11.02 3.08
N GLU A 167 -2.61 11.37 2.47
CA GLU A 167 -3.87 10.64 2.55
C GLU A 167 -4.08 9.84 1.27
N GLY A 168 -4.46 8.57 1.40
CA GLY A 168 -4.77 7.68 0.26
C GLY A 168 -3.58 7.44 -0.69
N GLY A 169 -2.35 7.74 -0.26
CA GLY A 169 -1.16 7.71 -1.12
C GLY A 169 -1.08 8.85 -2.14
N ALA A 170 -1.81 9.95 -1.94
CA ALA A 170 -1.72 11.13 -2.78
C ALA A 170 -0.35 11.84 -2.65
N ASP A 171 0.07 12.56 -3.70
CA ASP A 171 1.28 13.38 -3.68
C ASP A 171 1.18 14.60 -2.74
N TRP A 172 -0.04 15.00 -2.37
CA TRP A 172 -0.25 16.08 -1.42
C TRP A 172 0.14 15.65 -0.01
N GLU A 173 1.07 16.40 0.57
CA GLU A 173 1.53 16.18 1.94
C GLU A 173 1.16 17.31 2.88
N THR A 174 0.85 16.94 4.12
CA THR A 174 0.71 17.86 5.24
C THR A 174 1.92 17.74 6.16
N LEU A 175 2.69 18.83 6.28
CA LEU A 175 3.86 18.85 7.16
C LEU A 175 3.46 19.15 8.61
N THR A 176 3.88 18.27 9.51
CA THR A 176 3.64 18.38 10.95
C THR A 176 4.94 18.42 11.72
N ARG A 177 5.02 19.30 12.73
CA ARG A 177 6.14 19.32 13.68
C ARG A 177 5.81 18.51 14.94
N ARG A 178 6.82 17.84 15.49
CA ARG A 178 6.72 17.04 16.72
C ARG A 178 7.87 17.35 17.69
N PRO A 179 7.60 17.95 18.86
CA PRO A 179 8.64 18.27 19.82
C PRO A 179 9.01 17.09 20.72
N ARG A 180 10.25 17.06 21.22
CA ARG A 180 10.78 15.98 22.07
C ARG A 180 9.90 15.58 23.26
N ARG A 181 9.18 16.53 23.87
CA ARG A 181 8.30 16.26 25.02
C ARG A 181 7.14 15.30 24.71
N THR A 182 6.83 15.05 23.44
CA THR A 182 5.73 14.17 23.02
C THR A 182 6.19 12.78 22.57
N TRP A 183 7.48 12.47 22.73
CA TRP A 183 8.04 11.16 22.43
C TRP A 183 7.83 10.25 23.62
N VAL A 184 7.44 9.00 23.37
CA VAL A 184 7.09 8.02 24.38
C VAL A 184 8.05 6.85 24.34
N SER A 185 8.28 6.17 25.46
CA SER A 185 8.98 4.88 25.44
C SER A 185 8.21 3.86 24.60
N GLU A 186 8.93 2.92 23.98
CA GLU A 186 8.32 1.81 23.25
C GLU A 186 7.32 1.07 24.17
N GLY A 187 6.09 0.84 23.69
CA GLY A 187 5.02 0.17 24.45
C GLY A 187 4.07 1.09 25.25
N TYR A 188 4.25 2.42 25.23
CA TYR A 188 3.35 3.36 25.90
C TYR A 188 2.38 4.05 24.92
N PRO A 189 1.13 4.34 25.35
CA PRO A 189 0.11 4.89 24.46
C PRO A 189 0.46 6.29 23.96
N PHE A 190 0.19 6.53 22.68
CA PHE A 190 0.37 7.85 22.07
C PHE A 190 -0.75 8.81 22.48
N PRO A 191 -0.43 10.07 22.85
CA PRO A 191 -1.46 11.08 23.01
C PRO A 191 -2.19 11.32 21.67
N PRO A 192 -3.51 11.61 21.71
CA PRO A 192 -4.29 11.83 20.49
C PRO A 192 -3.73 12.99 19.67
N PHE A 193 -3.78 12.84 18.35
CA PHE A 193 -3.30 13.85 17.40
C PHE A 193 -4.25 15.06 17.37
N THR A 194 -3.90 16.12 18.11
CA THR A 194 -4.55 17.43 18.00
C THR A 194 -3.70 18.37 17.17
N ALA A 195 -4.01 18.45 15.87
CA ALA A 195 -3.42 19.44 14.99
C ALA A 195 -4.33 20.64 14.80
N ARG A 196 -3.78 21.85 14.97
CA ARG A 196 -4.41 23.09 14.50
C ARG A 196 -3.87 23.40 13.10
N LEU A 197 -4.78 23.57 12.13
CA LEU A 197 -4.48 23.96 10.76
C LEU A 197 -4.09 25.44 10.70
N GLU A 198 -2.88 25.76 10.25
CA GLU A 198 -2.50 27.10 9.85
C GLU A 198 -2.07 27.09 8.37
N ARG A 199 -2.65 27.99 7.56
CA ARG A 199 -2.17 28.24 6.19
C ARG A 199 -1.14 29.37 6.21
N ARG A 200 0.09 29.09 5.76
CA ARG A 200 1.12 30.10 5.50
C ARG A 200 1.85 29.77 4.21
N GLY A 201 1.82 30.71 3.25
CA GLY A 201 2.68 30.69 2.06
C GLY A 201 2.56 29.45 1.17
N GLY A 202 1.35 29.01 0.85
CA GLY A 202 1.11 27.85 -0.03
C GLY A 202 1.20 26.47 0.63
N TYR A 203 1.69 26.39 1.88
CA TYR A 203 1.77 25.13 2.63
C TYR A 203 0.66 25.05 3.71
N ARG A 204 0.07 23.86 3.88
CA ARG A 204 -0.73 23.51 5.07
C ARG A 204 0.23 23.01 6.13
N ILE A 205 0.37 23.76 7.23
CA ILE A 205 1.24 23.39 8.35
C ILE A 205 0.34 23.03 9.52
N HIS A 206 0.50 21.80 10.01
CA HIS A 206 -0.20 21.33 11.20
C HIS A 206 0.71 21.53 12.42
N ARG A 207 0.24 22.32 13.39
CA ARG A 207 0.92 22.50 14.66
C ARG A 207 0.34 21.53 15.67
N TYR A 208 1.18 20.66 16.23
CA TYR A 208 0.82 19.86 17.40
C TYR A 208 0.56 20.80 18.57
N VAL A 209 -0.66 20.82 19.07
CA VAL A 209 -1.02 21.53 20.30
C VAL A 209 -1.23 20.45 21.36
N ALA A 210 -0.29 20.36 22.29
CA ALA A 210 -0.45 19.59 23.52
C ALA A 210 -0.99 20.52 24.60
#